data_AF-A0AA91KE56-F1
#
_entry.id   AF-A0AA91KE56-F1
#
_cell.length_a   1.000
_cell.length_b   1.000
_cell.length_c   1.000
_cell.angle_alpha   90.00
_cell.angle_beta   90.00
_cell.angle_gamma   90.00
#
_symmetry.space_group_name_H-M   'P 1'
#
loop_
_entity.id
_entity.type
_entity.pdbx_description
1 polymer ?
#
loop_
_entity_poly.entity_id
_entity_poly.type
_entity_poly.pdbx_seq_one_letter_code
_entity_poly.pdbx_strand_id
1 'polypeptide(L)'
;MSKSEKYLSLITFLFITLAISLTSGYQYIGDFVEKGLSALSMFIGYFVLIALFSIYKDVSLFTKKQLISIAFLSVFITLASYIYPYFKYSEQNPSDLMSTLIYDIVINVIIFTLLFKESKRERS
;
A
#
# COMPACT_ATOMS: atom_id res chain seq x y z
N MET A 1 -24.91 15.84 -5.99
CA MET A 1 -24.38 14.56 -6.50
C MET A 1 -25.44 13.48 -6.33
N SER A 2 -25.95 12.95 -7.44
CA SER A 2 -26.94 11.88 -7.43
C SER A 2 -26.36 10.60 -6.81
N LYS A 3 -27.21 9.70 -6.31
CA LYS A 3 -26.72 8.40 -5.79
C LYS A 3 -25.95 7.63 -6.87
N SER A 4 -26.40 7.72 -8.12
CA SER A 4 -25.74 7.11 -9.28
C SER A 4 -24.32 7.63 -9.46
N GLU A 5 -24.13 8.95 -9.45
CA GLU A 5 -22.79 9.57 -9.55
C GLU A 5 -21.86 9.12 -8.42
N LYS A 6 -22.36 9.02 -7.17
CA LYS A 6 -21.56 8.57 -6.03
C LYS A 6 -21.02 7.15 -6.22
N TYR A 7 -21.87 6.22 -6.62
CA TYR A 7 -21.45 4.84 -6.86
C TYR A 7 -20.55 4.73 -8.09
N LEU A 8 -20.86 5.48 -9.16
CA LEU A 8 -20.03 5.50 -10.35
C LEU A 8 -18.61 5.99 -10.04
N SER A 9 -18.45 7.07 -9.27
CA SER A 9 -17.13 7.55 -8.84
C SER A 9 -16.33 6.50 -8.07
N LEU A 10 -16.97 5.77 -7.15
CA LEU A 10 -16.31 4.70 -6.39
C LEU A 10 -15.91 3.53 -7.29
N ILE A 11 -16.80 3.09 -8.17
CA ILE A 11 -16.54 1.99 -9.12
C ILE A 11 -15.39 2.37 -10.05
N THR A 12 -15.41 3.58 -10.62
CA THR A 12 -14.35 4.09 -11.48
C THR A 12 -13.02 4.16 -10.73
N PHE A 13 -13.01 4.67 -9.50
CA PHE A 13 -11.81 4.69 -8.65
C PHE A 13 -11.24 3.27 -8.45
N LEU A 14 -12.07 2.32 -8.04
CA LEU A 14 -11.65 0.94 -7.82
C LEU A 14 -11.16 0.28 -9.11
N PHE A 15 -11.86 0.48 -10.23
CA PHE A 15 -11.48 -0.06 -11.53
C PHE A 15 -10.12 0.45 -12.00
N ILE A 16 -9.90 1.77 -11.94
CA ILE A 16 -8.62 2.38 -12.34
C ILE A 16 -7.50 1.89 -11.43
N THR A 17 -7.72 1.92 -10.11
CA THR A 17 -6.74 1.47 -9.11
C THR A 17 -6.35 0.01 -9.34
N LEU A 18 -7.33 -0.88 -9.54
CA LEU A 18 -7.09 -2.30 -9.83
C LEU A 18 -6.37 -2.50 -11.16
N ALA A 19 -6.79 -1.83 -12.23
CA ALA A 19 -6.17 -1.96 -13.55
C ALA A 19 -4.68 -1.57 -13.50
N ILE A 20 -4.36 -0.41 -12.93
CA ILE A 20 -2.97 0.06 -12.81
C ILE A 20 -2.15 -0.88 -11.94
N SER A 21 -2.72 -1.36 -10.82
CA SER A 21 -2.04 -2.29 -9.92
C SER A 21 -1.73 -3.63 -10.59
N LEU A 22 -2.69 -4.18 -11.35
CA LEU A 22 -2.48 -5.41 -12.12
C LEU A 22 -1.44 -5.22 -13.23
N THR A 23 -1.42 -4.07 -13.90
CA THR A 23 -0.37 -3.74 -14.89
C THR A 23 1.01 -3.69 -14.23
N SER A 24 1.14 -3.07 -13.06
CA SER A 24 2.38 -3.06 -12.29
C SER A 24 2.86 -4.48 -11.98
N GLY A 25 1.99 -5.35 -11.48
CA GLY A 25 2.32 -6.75 -11.23
C GLY A 25 2.69 -7.52 -12.50
N TYR A 26 1.99 -7.31 -13.60
CA TYR A 26 2.28 -7.97 -14.88
C TYR A 26 3.68 -7.61 -15.40
N GLN A 27 4.04 -6.33 -15.31
CA GLN A 27 5.33 -5.78 -15.76
C GLN A 27 6.50 -6.12 -14.83
N TYR A 28 6.24 -6.48 -13.58
CA TYR A 28 7.28 -6.85 -12.64
C TYR A 28 8.02 -8.12 -13.10
N ILE A 29 9.36 -8.07 -13.08
CA ILE A 29 10.23 -9.20 -13.43
C ILE A 29 10.45 -10.03 -12.18
N GLY A 30 9.83 -11.20 -12.13
CA GLY A 30 9.87 -12.10 -10.98
C GLY A 30 8.84 -13.22 -11.18
N ASP A 31 8.70 -14.08 -10.17
CA ASP A 31 7.65 -15.09 -10.19
C ASP A 31 6.26 -14.54 -9.85
N PHE A 32 5.28 -15.44 -9.80
CA PHE A 32 3.90 -15.10 -9.49
C PHE A 32 3.72 -14.43 -8.12
N VAL A 33 4.51 -14.79 -7.10
CA VAL A 33 4.44 -14.18 -5.77
C VAL A 33 4.97 -12.76 -5.82
N GLU A 34 6.12 -12.54 -6.46
CA GLU A 34 6.71 -11.20 -6.60
C GLU A 34 5.81 -10.26 -7.43
N LYS A 35 5.24 -10.77 -8.52
CA LYS A 35 4.24 -10.03 -9.32
C LYS A 35 3.00 -9.67 -8.49
N GLY A 36 2.52 -10.61 -7.67
CA GLY A 36 1.41 -10.38 -6.75
C GLY A 36 1.73 -9.32 -5.71
N LEU A 37 2.92 -9.35 -5.10
CA LEU A 37 3.39 -8.36 -4.15
C LEU A 37 3.52 -6.97 -4.78
N SER A 38 4.05 -6.88 -6.02
CA SER A 38 4.10 -5.62 -6.76
C SER A 38 2.70 -5.03 -6.99
N ALA A 39 1.75 -5.86 -7.43
CA ALA A 39 0.36 -5.41 -7.62
C ALA A 39 -0.30 -4.97 -6.31
N LEU A 40 -0.15 -5.75 -5.23
CA LEU A 40 -0.71 -5.42 -3.91
C LEU A 40 -0.09 -4.14 -3.32
N SER A 41 1.22 -3.95 -3.51
CA SER A 41 1.95 -2.76 -3.08
C SER A 41 1.39 -1.52 -3.75
N MET A 42 1.22 -1.55 -5.08
CA MET A 42 0.62 -0.44 -5.83
C MET A 42 -0.83 -0.18 -5.39
N PHE A 43 -1.64 -1.23 -5.22
CA PHE A 43 -3.03 -1.12 -4.79
C PHE A 43 -3.15 -0.45 -3.42
N ILE A 44 -2.41 -0.93 -2.42
CA ILE A 44 -2.39 -0.36 -1.06
C ILE A 44 -1.79 1.06 -1.08
N GLY A 45 -0.79 1.31 -1.92
CA GLY A 45 -0.18 2.63 -2.10
C GLY A 45 -1.20 3.73 -2.43
N TYR A 46 -2.19 3.45 -3.28
CA TYR A 46 -3.27 4.42 -3.56
C TYR A 46 -4.09 4.75 -2.31
N PHE A 47 -4.44 3.75 -1.48
CA PHE A 47 -5.17 3.99 -0.24
C PHE A 47 -4.33 4.73 0.80
N VAL A 48 -3.02 4.46 0.87
CA VAL A 48 -2.09 5.22 1.70
C VAL A 48 -2.08 6.69 1.28
N LEU A 49 -1.96 6.98 -0.02
CA LEU A 49 -1.96 8.36 -0.52
C LEU A 49 -3.26 9.09 -0.20
N ILE A 50 -4.41 8.44 -0.39
CA ILE A 50 -5.72 9.04 -0.07
C ILE A 50 -5.83 9.30 1.44
N ALA A 51 -5.38 8.36 2.29
CA ALA A 51 -5.43 8.53 3.74
C ALA A 51 -4.50 9.65 4.24
N LEU A 52 -3.30 9.76 3.68
CA LEU A 52 -2.39 10.87 3.97
C LEU A 52 -2.97 12.20 3.51
N PHE A 53 -3.59 12.23 2.32
CA PHE A 53 -4.23 13.44 1.81
C PHE A 53 -5.47 13.83 2.63
N SER A 54 -6.22 12.86 3.14
CA SER A 54 -7.36 13.13 4.03
C SER A 54 -6.91 13.71 5.37
N ILE A 55 -5.83 13.19 5.95
CA ILE A 55 -5.17 13.76 7.15
C ILE A 55 -4.74 15.20 6.88
N TYR A 56 -4.08 15.47 5.75
CA TYR A 56 -3.67 16.82 5.37
C TYR A 56 -4.85 17.79 5.24
N LYS A 57 -5.99 17.32 4.73
CA LYS A 57 -7.22 18.12 4.57
C LYS A 57 -8.06 18.21 5.83
N ASP A 58 -7.68 17.53 6.91
CA ASP A 58 -8.46 17.42 8.14
C ASP A 58 -9.87 16.85 7.91
N VAL A 59 -9.99 15.88 6.98
CA VAL A 59 -11.26 15.22 6.63
C VAL A 59 -11.19 13.73 6.96
N SER A 60 -12.22 13.27 7.66
CA SER A 60 -12.43 11.84 7.92
C SER A 60 -12.98 11.13 6.69
N LEU A 61 -12.12 10.39 5.97
CA LEU A 61 -12.53 9.50 4.87
C LEU A 61 -12.50 8.02 5.25
N PHE A 62 -11.73 7.66 6.27
CA PHE A 62 -11.50 6.28 6.69
C PHE A 62 -11.84 6.10 8.15
N THR A 63 -12.55 5.02 8.44
CA THR A 63 -12.77 4.57 9.81
C THR A 63 -11.44 4.16 10.46
N LYS A 64 -11.39 4.18 11.79
CA LYS A 64 -10.26 3.65 12.58
C LYS A 64 -9.78 2.28 12.10
N LYS A 65 -10.71 1.34 11.84
CA LYS A 65 -10.35 -0.02 11.39
C LYS A 65 -9.65 0.02 10.03
N GLN A 66 -10.14 0.84 9.09
CA GLN A 66 -9.53 0.99 7.77
C GLN A 66 -8.13 1.61 7.86
N LEU A 67 -7.94 2.66 8.66
CA LEU A 67 -6.62 3.28 8.86
C LEU A 67 -5.60 2.29 9.44
N ILE A 68 -6.00 1.52 10.46
CA ILE A 68 -5.15 0.48 11.05
C ILE A 68 -4.82 -0.60 10.00
N SER A 69 -5.82 -1.10 9.28
CA SER A 69 -5.59 -2.11 8.24
C SER A 69 -4.62 -1.62 7.16
N ILE A 70 -4.80 -0.39 6.65
CA ILE A 70 -3.90 0.19 5.64
C ILE A 70 -2.47 0.29 6.18
N ALA A 71 -2.30 0.78 7.42
CA ALA A 71 -0.99 0.94 8.05
C ALA A 71 -0.25 -0.40 8.22
N PHE A 72 -0.93 -1.45 8.71
CA PHE A 72 -0.31 -2.76 8.87
C PHE A 72 -0.07 -3.47 7.54
N LEU A 73 -0.99 -3.35 6.58
CA LEU A 73 -0.83 -3.95 5.26
C LEU A 73 0.33 -3.32 4.50
N SER A 74 0.54 -2.00 4.59
CA SER A 74 1.67 -1.35 3.91
C SER A 74 3.00 -1.90 4.42
N VAL A 75 3.17 -1.97 5.75
CA VAL A 75 4.38 -2.53 6.39
C VAL A 75 4.57 -3.99 6.01
N PHE A 76 3.51 -4.79 6.11
CA PHE A 76 3.57 -6.22 5.80
C PHE A 76 3.96 -6.48 4.35
N ILE A 77 3.34 -5.78 3.40
CA ILE A 77 3.63 -5.95 1.97
C ILE A 77 5.06 -5.51 1.67
N THR A 78 5.52 -4.37 2.22
CA THR A 78 6.92 -3.95 2.06
C THR A 78 7.88 -5.01 2.58
N LEU A 79 7.68 -5.52 3.79
CA LEU A 79 8.56 -6.56 4.34
C LEU A 79 8.52 -7.84 3.49
N ALA A 80 7.34 -8.28 3.04
CA ALA A 80 7.19 -9.45 2.18
C ALA A 80 7.93 -9.27 0.84
N SER A 81 7.88 -8.07 0.24
CA SER A 81 8.58 -7.73 -1.00
C SER A 81 10.11 -7.81 -0.90
N TYR A 82 10.67 -7.71 0.30
CA TYR A 82 12.11 -7.90 0.52
C TYR A 82 12.42 -9.34 0.98
N ILE A 83 11.70 -9.82 1.98
CA ILE A 83 11.94 -11.12 2.61
C ILE A 83 11.79 -12.26 1.61
N TYR A 84 10.73 -12.26 0.81
CA TYR A 84 10.45 -13.34 -0.14
C TYR A 84 11.58 -13.52 -1.17
N PRO A 85 11.95 -12.51 -1.97
CA PRO A 85 13.01 -12.67 -2.96
C PRO A 85 14.38 -12.92 -2.31
N TYR A 86 14.65 -12.37 -1.11
CA TYR A 86 15.88 -12.67 -0.38
C TYR A 86 16.07 -14.17 -0.12
N PHE A 87 15.02 -14.84 0.36
CA PHE A 87 15.08 -16.28 0.62
C PHE A 87 15.08 -17.09 -0.68
N LYS A 88 14.25 -16.71 -1.64
CA LYS A 88 14.13 -17.41 -2.93
C LYS A 88 15.45 -17.41 -3.72
N TYR A 89 16.17 -16.29 -3.71
CA TYR A 89 17.42 -16.12 -4.45
C TYR A 89 18.66 -16.22 -3.55
N SER A 90 18.55 -16.88 -2.40
CA SER A 90 19.64 -17.04 -1.43
C SER A 90 20.89 -17.70 -2.01
N GLU A 91 20.72 -18.55 -3.02
CA GLU A 91 21.82 -19.21 -3.76
C GLU A 91 22.60 -18.27 -4.70
N GLN A 92 22.06 -17.08 -5.00
CA GLN A 92 22.59 -16.15 -6.02
C GLN A 92 23.17 -14.85 -5.42
N ASN A 93 23.50 -14.85 -4.12
CA ASN A 93 23.88 -13.65 -3.36
C ASN A 93 22.85 -12.51 -3.49
N PRO A 94 21.73 -12.55 -2.74
CA PRO A 94 20.61 -11.63 -2.90
C PRO A 94 20.82 -10.23 -2.27
N SER A 95 22.06 -9.85 -1.92
CA SER A 95 22.35 -8.61 -1.17
C SER A 95 21.81 -7.36 -1.87
N ASP A 96 21.88 -7.33 -3.20
CA ASP A 96 21.45 -6.18 -4.00
C ASP A 96 19.93 -5.95 -3.92
N LEU A 97 19.16 -7.01 -3.66
CA LEU A 97 17.71 -6.94 -3.45
C LEU A 97 17.35 -6.19 -2.16
N MET A 98 18.28 -6.08 -1.20
CA MET A 98 18.08 -5.35 0.05
C MET A 98 18.55 -3.89 -0.01
N SER A 99 19.12 -3.44 -1.13
CA SER A 99 19.78 -2.13 -1.26
C SER A 99 18.89 -0.94 -0.87
N THR A 100 17.58 -1.05 -1.11
CA THR A 100 16.59 0.01 -0.81
C THR A 100 15.79 -0.22 0.48
N LEU A 101 16.02 -1.33 1.19
CA LEU A 101 15.21 -1.75 2.35
C LEU A 101 15.13 -0.67 3.44
N ILE A 102 16.25 -0.02 3.77
CA ILE A 102 16.30 0.98 4.84
C ILE A 102 15.41 2.19 4.49
N TYR A 103 15.45 2.65 3.24
CA TYR A 103 14.63 3.78 2.80
C TYR A 103 13.14 3.44 2.89
N ASP A 104 12.77 2.24 2.42
CA ASP A 104 11.38 1.79 2.43
C ASP A 104 10.84 1.54 3.84
N ILE A 105 11.68 1.06 4.77
CA ILE A 105 11.32 0.94 6.19
C ILE A 105 11.08 2.32 6.79
N VAL A 106 11.97 3.28 6.57
CA VAL A 106 11.82 4.64 7.12
C VAL A 106 10.53 5.28 6.62
N ILE A 107 10.26 5.18 5.32
CA ILE A 107 9.02 5.68 4.71
C ILE A 107 7.79 4.99 5.34
N ASN A 108 7.82 3.66 5.48
CA ASN A 108 6.72 2.92 6.09
C ASN A 108 6.49 3.24 7.57
N VAL A 109 7.56 3.49 8.34
CA VAL A 109 7.44 3.91 9.74
C VAL A 109 6.75 5.27 9.83
N ILE A 110 7.08 6.21 8.94
CA ILE A 110 6.41 7.51 8.87
C ILE A 110 4.93 7.34 8.53
N ILE A 111 4.62 6.58 7.47
CA ILE A 111 3.23 6.29 7.06
C ILE A 111 2.45 5.66 8.21
N PHE A 112 2.99 4.61 8.81
CA PHE A 112 2.37 3.89 9.91
C PHE A 112 2.08 4.84 11.09
N THR A 113 3.06 5.67 11.47
CA THR A 113 2.91 6.61 12.58
C THR A 113 1.78 7.61 12.33
N LEU A 114 1.72 8.18 11.12
CA LEU A 114 0.68 9.14 10.74
C LEU A 114 -0.71 8.49 10.75
N LEU A 115 -0.88 7.35 10.07
CA LEU A 115 -2.16 6.66 9.99
C LEU A 115 -2.61 6.13 11.36
N PHE A 116 -1.69 5.62 12.17
CA PHE A 116 -2.01 5.12 13.52
C PHE A 116 -2.42 6.25 14.46
N LYS A 117 -1.75 7.40 14.40
CA LYS A 117 -2.14 8.60 15.16
C LYS A 117 -3.54 9.05 14.77
N GLU A 118 -3.83 9.15 13.48
CA GLU A 118 -5.15 9.54 13.00
C GLU A 118 -6.25 8.54 13.43
N SER A 119 -5.93 7.25 13.41
CA SER A 119 -6.87 6.20 13.87
C SER A 119 -7.28 6.35 15.34
N LYS A 120 -6.46 7.02 16.17
CA LYS A 120 -6.79 7.35 17.56
C LYS A 120 -7.66 8.60 17.66
N ARG A 121 -7.45 9.58 16.78
CA ARG A 121 -8.22 10.83 16.73
C ARG A 121 -9.67 10.59 16.29
N GLU A 122 -9.89 9.71 15.33
CA GLU A 122 -11.23 9.21 14.92
C GLU A 122 -12.08 8.61 16.04
N ARG A 123 -11.48 8.35 17.22
CA ARG A 123 -12.16 7.81 18.40
C ARG A 123 -12.61 8.89 19.39
N SER A 124 -12.10 10.12 19.24
CA SER A 124 -12.39 11.29 20.07
C SER A 124 -13.51 12.11 19.46
#